data_AF-A0A2H6N2D9-F1
#
_entry.id   AF-A0A2H6N2D9-F1
#
_cell.length_a   1.000
_cell.length_b   1.000
_cell.length_c   1.000
_cell.angle_alpha   90.00
_cell.angle_beta   90.00
_cell.angle_gamma   90.00
#
_symmetry.space_group_name_H-M   'P 1'
#
loop_
_entity.id
_entity.type
_entity.pdbx_description
1 polymer ?
#
loop_
_entity_poly.entity_id
_entity_poly.type
_entity_poly.pdbx_seq_one_letter_code
_entity_poly.pdbx_strand_id
1 'polypeptide(L)'
;MENANQDNASSREGLLLRMGLNDNKAGMQGLDKEKINKIIMEASKGSRFYENELKKDQQVNKRIEKMLKLKSKITDQQILKAQSQMDKLAIELDQNRDLSCTIVHIDMDAFYAAVEMRDSPELRDKPIAVGLLSMLVRRNTLFTYLHRKHKHDFSL
;
A
#
# COMPACT_ATOMS: atom_id res chain seq x y z
N MET A 1 -30.82 9.06 -12.05
CA MET A 1 -29.66 9.98 -11.96
C MET A 1 -28.63 9.56 -10.90
N GLU A 2 -28.82 8.44 -10.18
CA GLU A 2 -27.90 7.99 -9.11
C GLU A 2 -26.69 7.16 -9.60
N ASN A 3 -26.78 6.45 -10.73
CA ASN A 3 -25.69 5.57 -11.19
C ASN A 3 -24.40 6.30 -11.61
N ALA A 4 -24.48 7.51 -12.18
CA ALA A 4 -23.30 8.23 -12.66
C ALA A 4 -22.38 8.75 -11.54
N ASN A 5 -22.90 8.89 -10.31
CA ASN A 5 -22.11 9.32 -9.16
C ASN A 5 -21.35 8.15 -8.49
N GLN A 6 -21.91 6.93 -8.54
CA GLN A 6 -21.25 5.73 -7.99
C GLN A 6 -20.06 5.28 -8.85
N ASP A 7 -20.19 5.33 -10.19
CA ASP A 7 -19.11 4.95 -11.11
C ASP A 7 -17.90 5.91 -11.04
N ASN A 8 -18.17 7.20 -10.81
CA ASN A 8 -17.13 8.22 -10.61
C ASN A 8 -16.42 8.09 -9.26
N ALA A 9 -17.14 7.67 -8.21
CA ALA A 9 -16.54 7.41 -6.90
C ALA A 9 -15.63 6.18 -6.93
N SER A 10 -16.08 5.07 -7.53
CA SER A 10 -15.29 3.84 -7.68
C SER A 10 -14.03 4.05 -8.52
N SER A 11 -14.13 4.80 -9.62
CA SER A 11 -12.96 5.13 -10.47
C SER A 11 -11.95 6.05 -9.77
N ARG A 12 -12.42 6.97 -8.91
CA ARG A 12 -11.54 7.82 -8.08
C ARG A 12 -10.86 7.02 -6.98
N GLU A 13 -11.56 6.05 -6.40
CA GLU A 13 -11.03 5.19 -5.33
C GLU A 13 -9.94 4.24 -5.88
N GLY A 14 -10.15 3.60 -7.03
CA GLY A 14 -9.13 2.75 -7.67
C GLY A 14 -7.83 3.50 -8.02
N LEU A 15 -7.98 4.74 -8.50
CA LEU A 15 -6.83 5.60 -8.80
C LEU A 15 -6.10 6.07 -7.52
N LEU A 16 -6.83 6.31 -6.43
CA LEU A 16 -6.26 6.57 -5.11
C LEU A 16 -5.48 5.36 -4.56
N LEU A 17 -5.87 4.12 -4.87
CA LEU A 17 -5.09 2.93 -4.47
C LEU A 17 -3.73 2.84 -5.19
N ARG A 18 -3.59 3.41 -6.39
CA ARG A 18 -2.36 3.35 -7.19
C ARG A 18 -1.43 4.53 -6.97
N MET A 19 -2.00 5.72 -6.84
CA MET A 19 -1.26 6.97 -6.74
C MET A 19 -1.26 7.55 -5.33
N GLY A 20 -2.27 7.21 -4.53
CA GLY A 20 -2.38 7.70 -3.17
C GLY A 20 -1.31 7.11 -2.25
N LEU A 21 -1.31 7.66 -1.04
CA LEU A 21 -0.41 7.25 0.02
C LEU A 21 -0.62 5.77 0.36
N ASN A 22 0.41 4.96 0.14
CA ASN A 22 0.49 3.63 0.73
C ASN A 22 1.05 3.74 2.15
N ASP A 23 0.20 3.47 3.14
CA ASP A 23 0.53 3.57 4.57
C ASP A 23 0.76 2.21 5.23
N ASN A 24 0.83 1.11 4.47
CA ASN A 24 1.14 -0.24 4.98
C ASN A 24 2.60 -0.39 5.46
N LYS A 25 3.28 0.72 5.74
CA LYS A 25 4.68 0.77 6.17
C LYS A 25 4.74 1.23 7.63
N ALA A 26 5.69 0.68 8.38
CA ALA A 26 5.93 1.07 9.77
C ALA A 26 6.14 2.59 9.90
N GLY A 27 5.52 3.18 10.93
CA GLY A 27 5.64 4.60 11.24
C GLY A 27 4.72 5.53 10.45
N MET A 28 3.84 5.00 9.59
CA MET A 28 2.87 5.79 8.80
C MET A 28 1.47 5.86 9.44
N GLN A 29 1.30 5.33 10.65
CA GLN A 29 0.01 5.31 11.35
C GLN A 29 -0.41 6.72 11.78
N GLY A 30 -1.70 7.05 11.61
CA GLY A 30 -2.29 8.31 12.09
C GLY A 30 -2.10 9.51 11.16
N LEU A 31 -1.58 9.30 9.95
CA LEU A 31 -1.49 10.34 8.91
C LEU A 31 -2.87 10.67 8.33
N ASP A 32 -3.07 11.94 7.98
CA ASP A 32 -4.27 12.40 7.27
C ASP A 32 -4.17 12.02 5.78
N LYS A 33 -4.71 10.84 5.46
CA LYS A 33 -4.67 10.27 4.10
C LYS A 33 -5.39 11.17 3.09
N GLU A 34 -6.50 11.77 3.47
CA GLU A 34 -7.30 12.59 2.54
C GLU A 34 -6.52 13.82 2.11
N LYS A 35 -5.92 14.54 3.08
CA LYS A 35 -5.09 15.70 2.79
C LYS A 35 -3.86 15.35 1.96
N ILE A 36 -3.15 14.29 2.32
CA ILE A 36 -1.94 13.86 1.59
C ILE A 36 -2.29 13.42 0.17
N ASN A 37 -3.36 12.64 0.00
CA ASN A 37 -3.81 12.20 -1.31
C ASN A 37 -4.25 13.36 -2.18
N LYS A 38 -4.91 14.38 -1.61
CA LYS A 38 -5.26 15.60 -2.35
C LYS A 38 -4.01 16.28 -2.92
N ILE A 39 -2.95 16.44 -2.11
CA ILE A 39 -1.68 17.03 -2.55
C ILE A 39 -1.05 16.19 -3.67
N ILE A 40 -0.98 14.87 -3.51
CA ILE A 40 -0.41 13.97 -4.53
C ILE A 40 -1.20 14.07 -5.85
N MET A 41 -2.53 14.09 -5.74
CA MET A 41 -3.42 14.19 -6.90
C MET A 41 -3.27 15.52 -7.63
N GLU A 42 -3.24 16.63 -6.89
CA GLU A 42 -3.02 17.97 -7.46
C GLU A 42 -1.65 18.06 -8.16
N ALA A 43 -0.59 17.55 -7.55
CA ALA A 43 0.75 17.57 -8.13
C ALA A 43 0.91 16.66 -9.36
N SER A 44 0.11 15.59 -9.46
CA SER A 44 0.28 14.57 -10.50
C SER A 44 -0.67 14.73 -11.70
N LYS A 45 -1.80 15.42 -11.53
CA LYS A 45 -2.88 15.54 -12.53
C LYS A 45 -2.36 16.16 -13.83
N GLY A 46 -2.69 15.53 -14.95
CA GLY A 46 -2.29 15.99 -16.30
C GLY A 46 -0.89 15.54 -16.74
N SER A 47 -0.17 14.78 -15.92
CA SER A 47 1.08 14.15 -16.33
C SER A 47 0.85 12.90 -17.18
N ARG A 48 1.84 12.54 -18.02
CA ARG A 48 1.85 11.25 -18.73
C ARG A 48 1.79 10.05 -17.78
N PHE A 49 2.39 10.19 -16.59
CA PHE A 49 2.34 9.17 -15.54
C PHE A 49 0.90 8.97 -15.03
N TYR A 50 0.19 10.07 -14.75
CA TYR A 50 -1.21 10.04 -14.32
C TYR A 50 -2.12 9.35 -15.35
N GLU A 51 -1.99 9.70 -16.63
CA GLU A 51 -2.76 9.05 -17.69
C GLU A 51 -2.48 7.54 -17.79
N ASN A 52 -1.22 7.13 -17.58
CA ASN A 52 -0.85 5.73 -17.58
C ASN A 52 -1.43 4.98 -16.37
N GLU A 53 -1.41 5.58 -15.18
CA GLU A 53 -2.03 4.96 -13.99
C GLU A 53 -3.55 4.84 -14.13
N LEU A 54 -4.22 5.81 -14.76
CA LEU A 54 -5.64 5.70 -15.10
C LEU A 54 -5.91 4.53 -16.06
N LYS A 55 -5.06 4.35 -17.09
CA LYS A 55 -5.18 3.21 -18.02
C LYS A 55 -4.98 1.86 -17.31
N LYS A 56 -4.00 1.75 -16.41
CA LYS A 56 -3.78 0.52 -15.64
C LYS A 56 -4.90 0.24 -14.65
N ASP A 57 -5.49 1.28 -14.05
CA ASP A 57 -6.66 1.14 -13.18
C ASP A 57 -7.84 0.50 -13.92
N GLN A 58 -8.18 1.04 -15.10
CA GLN A 58 -9.19 0.47 -15.98
C GLN A 58 -8.90 -1.00 -16.34
N GLN A 59 -7.64 -1.36 -16.56
CA GLN A 59 -7.25 -2.74 -16.84
C GLN A 59 -7.48 -3.66 -15.63
N VAL A 60 -7.21 -3.19 -14.41
CA VAL A 60 -7.48 -3.97 -13.19
C VAL A 60 -8.97 -4.11 -12.95
N ASN A 61 -9.75 -3.05 -13.13
CA ASN A 61 -11.21 -3.11 -12.99
C ASN A 61 -11.82 -4.12 -13.96
N LYS A 62 -11.37 -4.14 -15.23
CA LYS A 62 -11.77 -5.17 -16.21
C LYS A 62 -11.42 -6.60 -15.76
N ARG A 63 -10.28 -6.80 -15.10
CA ARG A 63 -9.89 -8.11 -14.55
C ARG A 63 -10.78 -8.51 -13.37
N ILE A 64 -11.10 -7.57 -12.47
CA ILE A 64 -12.01 -7.78 -11.35
C ILE A 64 -13.39 -8.17 -11.87
N GLU A 65 -13.94 -7.45 -12.84
CA GLU A 65 -15.23 -7.78 -13.46
C GLU A 65 -15.22 -9.18 -14.07
N LYS A 66 -14.16 -9.55 -14.80
CA LYS A 66 -14.02 -10.90 -15.36
C LYS A 66 -14.00 -11.95 -14.25
N MET A 67 -13.28 -11.71 -13.16
CA MET A 67 -13.20 -12.61 -12.02
C MET A 67 -14.55 -12.76 -11.30
N LEU A 68 -15.29 -11.67 -11.11
CA LEU A 68 -16.64 -11.69 -10.51
C LEU A 68 -17.64 -12.45 -11.39
N LYS A 69 -17.58 -12.28 -12.71
CA LYS A 69 -18.39 -13.05 -13.67
C LYS A 69 -18.06 -14.55 -13.68
N LEU A 70 -16.82 -14.92 -13.41
CA LEU A 70 -16.44 -16.32 -13.24
C LEU A 70 -16.94 -16.86 -11.91
N LYS A 71 -16.76 -16.10 -10.82
CA LYS A 71 -17.24 -16.44 -9.48
C LYS A 71 -18.74 -16.71 -9.46
N SER A 72 -19.55 -15.89 -10.15
CA SER A 72 -21.01 -16.07 -10.19
C SER A 72 -21.48 -17.33 -10.91
N LYS A 73 -20.62 -17.98 -11.69
CA LYS A 73 -20.93 -19.24 -12.40
C LYS A 73 -20.56 -20.48 -11.60
N ILE A 74 -19.87 -20.33 -10.48
CA ILE A 74 -19.44 -21.45 -9.65
C ILE A 74 -20.66 -22.00 -8.89
N THR A 75 -20.85 -23.32 -8.96
CA THR A 75 -21.94 -23.99 -8.25
C THR A 75 -21.53 -24.45 -6.86
N ASP A 76 -22.49 -24.61 -5.96
CA ASP A 76 -22.23 -25.12 -4.60
C ASP A 76 -21.56 -26.49 -4.62
N GLN A 77 -21.92 -27.36 -5.58
CA GLN A 77 -21.26 -28.66 -5.76
C GLN A 77 -19.77 -28.51 -6.13
N GLN A 78 -19.42 -27.54 -6.98
CA GLN A 78 -18.02 -27.26 -7.32
C GLN A 78 -17.27 -26.69 -6.11
N ILE A 79 -17.91 -25.83 -5.31
CA ILE A 79 -17.34 -25.30 -4.07
C ILE A 79 -17.07 -26.44 -3.08
N LEU A 80 -18.05 -27.32 -2.85
CA LEU A 80 -17.89 -28.46 -1.94
C LEU A 80 -16.78 -29.41 -2.40
N LYS A 81 -16.69 -29.68 -3.71
CA LYS A 81 -15.61 -30.50 -4.28
C LYS A 81 -14.24 -29.82 -4.08
N ALA A 82 -14.14 -28.52 -4.39
CA ALA A 82 -12.91 -27.76 -4.21
C ALA A 82 -12.50 -27.70 -2.74
N GLN A 83 -13.44 -27.48 -1.83
CA GLN A 83 -13.21 -27.48 -0.39
C GLN A 83 -12.62 -28.82 0.06
N SER A 84 -13.24 -29.94 -0.30
CA SER A 84 -12.72 -31.27 0.05
C SER A 84 -11.31 -31.54 -0.49
N GLN A 85 -10.99 -31.04 -1.68
CA GLN A 85 -9.64 -31.14 -2.25
C GLN A 85 -8.64 -30.25 -1.49
N MET A 86 -9.02 -29.03 -1.16
CA MET A 86 -8.17 -28.08 -0.43
C MET A 86 -7.93 -28.53 1.03
N ASP A 87 -8.94 -29.11 1.68
CA ASP A 87 -8.80 -29.63 3.04
C ASP A 87 -7.81 -30.78 3.10
N LYS A 88 -7.85 -31.70 2.12
CA LYS A 88 -6.86 -32.79 2.00
C LYS A 88 -5.44 -32.25 1.84
N LEU A 89 -5.27 -31.25 0.97
CA LEU A 89 -3.98 -30.60 0.76
C LEU A 89 -3.50 -29.88 2.02
N ALA A 90 -4.41 -29.18 2.73
CA ALA A 90 -4.06 -28.49 3.96
C ALA A 90 -3.60 -29.48 5.05
N ILE A 91 -4.27 -30.63 5.17
CA ILE A 91 -3.85 -31.71 6.08
C ILE A 91 -2.47 -32.23 5.72
N GLU A 92 -2.21 -32.50 4.43
CA GLU A 92 -0.90 -32.96 3.95
C GLU A 92 0.21 -31.94 4.25
N LEU A 93 -0.05 -30.64 4.02
CA LEU A 93 0.91 -29.57 4.32
C LEU A 93 1.17 -29.44 5.82
N ASP A 94 0.16 -29.64 6.65
CA ASP A 94 0.30 -29.57 8.10
C ASP A 94 1.06 -30.78 8.67
N GLN A 95 0.80 -31.98 8.14
CA GLN A 95 1.54 -33.20 8.48
C GLN A 95 3.03 -33.11 8.13
N ASN A 96 3.36 -32.39 7.06
CA ASN A 96 4.74 -32.17 6.61
C ASN A 96 5.34 -30.86 7.15
N ARG A 97 4.70 -30.19 8.11
CA ARG A 97 5.23 -28.96 8.69
C ARG A 97 6.48 -29.26 9.52
N ASP A 98 7.63 -28.84 9.02
CA ASP A 98 8.89 -28.92 9.74
C ASP A 98 9.11 -27.68 10.63
N LEU A 99 9.18 -27.91 11.94
CA LEU A 99 9.45 -26.89 12.97
C LEU A 99 10.86 -27.04 13.58
N SER A 100 11.70 -27.92 13.05
CA SER A 100 13.05 -28.16 13.56
C SER A 100 14.00 -26.97 13.31
N CYS A 101 13.67 -26.13 12.33
CA CYS A 101 14.49 -25.02 11.91
C CYS A 101 14.10 -23.72 12.64
N THR A 102 15.10 -23.04 13.23
CA THR A 102 14.95 -21.64 13.65
C THR A 102 15.35 -20.74 12.50
N ILE A 103 14.38 -20.06 11.91
CA ILE A 103 14.60 -19.11 10.81
C ILE A 103 14.69 -17.70 11.40
N VAL A 104 15.81 -17.02 11.16
CA VAL A 104 16.04 -15.65 11.61
C VAL A 104 16.01 -14.71 10.40
N HIS A 105 15.12 -13.73 10.42
CA HIS A 105 15.06 -12.65 9.44
C HIS A 105 15.53 -11.34 10.10
N ILE A 106 16.61 -10.75 9.57
CA ILE A 106 17.17 -9.49 10.05
C ILE A 106 16.83 -8.41 9.03
N ASP A 107 16.10 -7.38 9.46
CA ASP A 107 15.81 -6.18 8.66
C ASP A 107 16.43 -4.96 9.34
N MET A 108 17.08 -4.11 8.55
CA MET A 108 17.78 -2.93 9.03
C MET A 108 16.85 -1.72 9.00
N ASP A 109 16.59 -1.15 10.18
CA ASP A 109 15.73 0.03 10.34
C ASP A 109 16.21 1.21 9.50
N ALA A 110 15.38 1.64 8.56
CA ALA A 110 15.64 2.77 7.67
C ALA A 110 17.08 2.79 7.08
N PHE A 111 17.67 1.62 6.78
CA PHE A 111 19.09 1.40 6.48
C PHE A 111 19.82 2.57 5.77
N TYR A 112 19.42 2.95 4.55
CA TYR A 112 20.11 4.05 3.85
C TYR A 112 20.04 5.39 4.57
N ALA A 113 18.87 5.76 5.12
CA ALA A 113 18.75 7.00 5.88
C ALA A 113 19.52 6.92 7.22
N ALA A 114 19.61 5.73 7.82
CA ALA A 114 20.40 5.52 9.03
C ALA A 114 21.91 5.66 8.77
N VAL A 115 22.41 5.22 7.60
CA VAL A 115 23.80 5.47 7.16
C VAL A 115 24.06 6.97 7.02
N GLU A 116 23.20 7.71 6.33
CA GLU A 116 23.35 9.16 6.19
C GLU A 116 23.30 9.88 7.55
N MET A 117 22.43 9.47 8.48
CA MET A 117 22.37 10.03 9.85
C MET A 117 23.57 9.66 10.74
N ARG A 118 24.25 8.55 10.44
CA ARG A 118 25.49 8.16 11.10
C ARG A 118 26.63 9.05 10.63
N ASP A 119 26.74 9.23 9.32
CA ASP A 119 27.85 9.94 8.68
C ASP A 119 27.68 11.48 8.78
N SER A 120 26.44 11.96 8.84
CA SER A 120 26.07 13.37 9.06
C SER A 120 25.11 13.51 10.26
N PRO A 121 25.65 13.59 11.51
CA PRO A 121 24.84 13.58 12.74
C PRO A 121 23.77 14.70 12.84
N GLU A 122 23.96 15.83 12.16
CA GLU A 122 23.02 16.94 12.09
C GLU A 122 21.70 16.62 11.38
N LEU A 123 21.62 15.45 10.72
CA LEU A 123 20.41 14.94 10.07
C LEU A 123 19.52 14.13 11.01
N ARG A 124 19.98 13.79 12.23
CA ARG A 124 19.26 12.88 13.14
C ARG A 124 17.87 13.38 13.54
N ASP A 125 17.75 14.68 13.78
CA ASP A 125 16.52 15.33 14.20
C ASP A 125 15.75 15.99 13.06
N LYS A 126 16.02 15.59 11.81
CA LYS A 126 15.37 16.14 10.60
C LYS A 126 14.62 15.06 9.81
N PRO A 127 13.49 15.40 9.16
CA PRO A 127 12.85 14.50 8.21
C PRO A 127 13.75 14.38 6.98
N ILE A 128 14.32 13.19 6.75
CA ILE A 128 15.18 12.96 5.58
C ILE A 128 14.67 11.81 4.71
N ALA A 129 14.93 11.93 3.42
CA ALA A 129 14.73 10.89 2.44
C ALA A 129 15.98 10.80 1.55
N VAL A 130 16.43 9.58 1.29
CA VAL A 130 17.57 9.27 0.42
C VAL A 130 17.05 8.97 -0.98
N GLY A 131 17.59 9.63 -1.99
CA GLY A 131 17.23 9.45 -3.40
C GLY A 131 17.44 10.73 -4.23
N LEU A 132 16.82 10.76 -5.40
CA LEU A 132 16.78 11.93 -6.28
C LEU A 132 15.36 12.52 -6.29
N LEU A 133 15.20 13.72 -6.85
CA LEU A 133 13.88 14.34 -7.00
C LEU A 133 12.93 13.47 -7.86
N SER A 134 13.49 12.72 -8.81
CA SER A 134 12.72 11.78 -9.64
C SER A 134 12.23 10.56 -8.87
N MET A 135 12.97 10.09 -7.85
CA MET A 135 12.63 8.89 -7.10
C MET A 135 13.34 8.82 -5.74
N LEU A 136 12.57 8.58 -4.70
CA LEU A 136 13.08 8.34 -3.34
C LEU A 136 13.26 6.83 -3.10
N VAL A 137 14.41 6.45 -2.52
CA VAL A 137 14.74 5.06 -2.20
C VAL A 137 14.26 4.69 -0.80
N ARG A 138 14.52 5.55 0.20
CA ARG A 138 14.15 5.28 1.59
C ARG A 138 14.07 6.57 2.40
N ARG A 139 13.22 6.59 3.43
CA ARG A 139 13.01 7.74 4.34
C ARG A 139 13.36 7.33 5.77
N ASN A 140 13.81 8.27 6.61
CA ASN A 140 13.99 7.98 8.03
C ASN A 140 12.64 7.94 8.77
N THR A 141 12.66 7.43 10.01
CA THR A 141 11.47 7.31 10.85
C THR A 141 10.88 8.67 11.24
N LEU A 142 11.71 9.71 11.39
CA LEU A 142 11.23 11.06 11.70
C LEU A 142 10.46 11.70 10.54
N PHE A 143 10.81 11.38 9.29
CA PHE A 143 10.05 11.76 8.10
C PHE A 143 8.59 11.31 8.18
N THR A 144 8.33 10.16 8.80
CA THR A 144 6.97 9.64 8.96
C THR A 144 6.28 10.17 10.23
N TYR A 145 7.04 10.59 11.25
CA TYR A 145 6.54 10.97 12.57
C TYR A 145 6.19 12.45 12.75
N LEU A 146 6.79 13.37 11.97
CA LEU A 146 6.60 14.82 12.16
C LEU A 146 5.15 15.32 11.95
N HIS A 147 4.29 14.53 11.32
CA HIS A 147 2.85 14.82 11.27
C HIS A 147 2.11 14.57 12.61
N ARG A 148 2.73 13.90 13.58
CA ARG A 148 2.11 13.58 14.89
C ARG A 148 2.20 14.72 15.89
N LYS A 149 3.19 15.62 15.80
CA LYS A 149 3.40 16.70 16.79
C LYS A 149 2.62 17.99 16.54
N HIS A 150 2.11 18.25 15.34
CA HIS A 150 1.35 19.49 15.07
C HIS A 150 -0.14 19.44 15.40
N LYS A 151 -0.64 18.39 16.07
CA LYS A 151 -2.04 18.32 16.56
C LYS A 151 -2.25 18.78 18.01
N HIS A 152 -1.20 19.14 18.76
CA HIS A 152 -1.33 19.54 20.17
C HIS A 152 -0.89 20.97 20.52
N ASP A 153 -0.39 21.78 19.57
CA ASP A 153 0.10 23.14 19.85
C ASP A 153 -0.78 24.25 19.25
N PHE A 154 -2.11 24.13 19.39
CA PHE A 154 -3.03 25.27 19.26
C PHE A 154 -4.12 25.19 20.33
N SER A 155 -3.74 25.55 21.55
CA SER A 155 -4.64 26.09 22.57
C SER A 155 -3.86 27.12 23.38
N LEU A 156 -3.92 28.35 22.88
CA LEU A 156 -3.93 29.57 23.68
C LEU A 156 -5.07 30.44 23.14
#